data_AF-A0A370DU56-F1
#
_entry.id   AF-A0A370DU56-F1
#
_cell.length_a   1.000
_cell.length_b   1.000
_cell.length_c   1.000
_cell.angle_alpha   90.00
_cell.angle_beta   90.00
_cell.angle_gamma   90.00
#
_symmetry.space_group_name_H-M   'P 1'
#
loop_
_entity.id
_entity.type
_entity.pdbx_description
1 polymer ?
#
loop_
_entity_poly.entity_id
_entity_poly.type
_entity_poly.pdbx_seq_one_letter_code
_entity_poly.pdbx_strand_id
1 'polypeptide(L)'
;MAHFSTPFGNFLLSRYPKRKKETLRAWDAADEYLLSFLAEKDLLSQSRKILILNDSFGALGTALALFSPVSQGDSFIAEEAARVNLSANGLPVDAVTIIDSLQTHRTRYNLVLVRVTKTLALLEDELLRLRPHLADNCRIIGCGMVKQIHSSTLKLFESIFGPTRTSLAKKKARLIFSEPDAILRMSPSPYPVSYQLEDSKFQLINHANVFSRDRLDIGTRLLLQHIPAQGLSEIVDLGCGNGVVGLIAAERNPNATIHFVDESYMAVASAKATFEASGLQNSVVFKVGDALSDFAPETADLVLCNPPFHQQQVVGDFIAWHMFSQAVKVLKRGGELRIVGNRHLNYHSKLKRLFGNVEQISANPKFVVLRAVKR
;
A
#
# COMPACT_ATOMS: atom_id res chain seq x y z
N MET A 1 14.26 8.95 -15.84
CA MET A 1 13.01 9.71 -15.65
C MET A 1 12.35 9.86 -17.00
N ALA A 2 11.04 10.06 -17.04
CA ALA A 2 10.29 10.30 -18.27
C ALA A 2 9.64 11.68 -18.23
N HIS A 3 9.56 12.34 -19.39
CA HIS A 3 8.91 13.64 -19.53
C HIS A 3 7.39 13.51 -19.45
N PHE A 4 6.80 14.28 -18.55
CA PHE A 4 5.36 14.38 -18.33
C PHE A 4 4.91 15.81 -18.63
N SER A 5 4.34 16.01 -19.81
CA SER A 5 3.81 17.30 -20.26
C SER A 5 2.32 17.40 -19.98
N THR A 6 1.92 18.49 -19.34
CA THR A 6 0.54 18.75 -18.93
C THR A 6 0.19 20.21 -19.19
N PRO A 7 -1.10 20.62 -19.16
CA PRO A 7 -1.46 22.02 -19.23
C PRO A 7 -0.88 22.89 -18.11
N PHE A 8 -0.41 22.28 -17.00
CA PHE A 8 0.14 22.97 -15.84
C PHE A 8 1.68 23.03 -15.84
N GLY A 9 2.34 22.46 -16.86
CA GLY A 9 3.79 22.47 -16.98
C GLY A 9 4.38 21.17 -17.52
N ASN A 10 5.70 21.16 -17.58
CA ASN A 10 6.50 20.01 -18.01
C ASN A 10 7.32 19.49 -16.84
N PHE A 11 7.20 18.20 -16.55
CA PHE A 11 7.81 17.57 -15.39
C PHE A 11 8.65 16.36 -15.76
N LEU A 12 9.67 16.06 -14.98
CA LEU A 12 10.44 14.81 -15.03
C LEU A 12 9.96 13.91 -13.91
N LEU A 13 9.30 12.81 -14.27
CA LEU A 13 8.78 11.86 -13.28
C LEU A 13 9.51 10.52 -13.36
N SER A 14 9.61 9.84 -12.22
CA SER A 14 10.11 8.48 -12.10
C SER A 14 9.27 7.66 -11.13
N ARG A 15 9.26 6.34 -11.35
CA ARG A 15 8.74 5.40 -10.37
C ARG A 15 9.71 5.28 -9.20
N TYR A 16 9.19 4.85 -8.06
CA TYR A 16 9.96 4.55 -6.86
C TYR A 16 9.76 3.08 -6.45
N PRO A 17 10.81 2.41 -5.95
CA PRO A 17 12.22 2.79 -6.02
C PRO A 17 12.72 2.92 -7.47
N LYS A 18 13.68 3.81 -7.73
CA LYS A 18 14.25 3.99 -9.08
C LYS A 18 14.98 2.73 -9.55
N ARG A 19 14.78 2.35 -10.82
CA ARG A 19 15.42 1.17 -11.43
C ARG A 19 16.21 1.55 -12.68
N LYS A 20 17.34 0.85 -12.92
CA LYS A 20 18.25 1.11 -14.05
C LYS A 20 17.59 0.93 -15.42
N LYS A 21 16.61 0.01 -15.55
CA LYS A 21 15.90 -0.30 -16.79
C LYS A 21 14.39 -0.29 -16.56
N GLU A 22 13.87 0.85 -16.15
CA GLU A 22 12.43 1.01 -15.91
C GLU A 22 11.68 1.12 -17.25
N THR A 23 10.71 0.23 -17.46
CA THR A 23 9.86 0.21 -18.67
C THR A 23 8.47 0.78 -18.40
N LEU A 24 8.09 0.92 -17.13
CA LEU A 24 6.81 1.49 -16.72
C LEU A 24 6.95 2.98 -16.40
N ARG A 25 5.88 3.74 -16.65
CA ARG A 25 5.81 5.16 -16.32
C ARG A 25 5.31 5.39 -14.89
N ALA A 26 5.59 6.58 -14.36
CA ALA A 26 5.09 7.06 -13.07
C ALA A 26 3.64 7.56 -13.14
N TRP A 27 3.07 7.66 -14.34
CA TRP A 27 1.70 8.06 -14.58
C TRP A 27 1.10 7.20 -15.69
N ASP A 28 -0.22 7.26 -15.83
CA ASP A 28 -0.95 6.68 -16.96
C ASP A 28 -1.87 7.70 -17.64
N ALA A 29 -2.69 7.23 -18.59
CA ALA A 29 -3.57 8.10 -19.35
C ALA A 29 -4.70 8.73 -18.51
N ALA A 30 -5.03 8.17 -17.35
CA ALA A 30 -6.03 8.76 -16.46
C ALA A 30 -5.51 10.01 -15.77
N ASP A 31 -4.23 10.03 -15.37
CA ASP A 31 -3.57 11.22 -14.83
C ASP A 31 -3.58 12.36 -15.88
N GLU A 32 -3.15 12.06 -17.11
CA GLU A 32 -3.15 13.01 -18.23
C GLU A 32 -4.56 13.56 -18.52
N TYR A 33 -5.56 12.68 -18.53
CA TYR A 33 -6.93 13.05 -18.84
C TYR A 33 -7.54 13.93 -17.75
N LEU A 34 -7.31 13.59 -16.48
CA LEU A 34 -7.77 14.39 -15.36
C LEU A 34 -7.20 15.81 -15.43
N LEU A 35 -5.87 15.96 -15.57
CA LEU A 35 -5.23 17.28 -15.64
C LEU A 35 -5.71 18.10 -16.86
N SER A 36 -5.90 17.45 -18.01
CA SER A 36 -6.46 18.10 -19.19
C SER A 36 -7.87 18.64 -18.94
N PHE A 37 -8.71 17.86 -18.26
CA PHE A 37 -10.07 18.25 -17.93
C PHE A 37 -10.11 19.40 -16.92
N LEU A 38 -9.25 19.37 -15.89
CA LEU A 38 -9.16 20.46 -14.90
C LEU A 38 -8.83 21.80 -15.56
N ALA A 39 -7.91 21.79 -16.53
CA ALA A 39 -7.54 22.99 -17.28
C ALA A 39 -8.66 23.46 -18.23
N GLU A 40 -9.26 22.55 -18.99
CA GLU A 40 -10.35 22.88 -19.92
C GLU A 40 -11.57 23.50 -19.21
N LYS A 41 -11.88 23.03 -18.01
CA LYS A 41 -13.02 23.51 -17.21
C LYS A 41 -12.66 24.62 -16.23
N ASP A 42 -11.41 25.08 -16.24
CA ASP A 42 -10.88 26.12 -15.36
C ASP A 42 -11.23 25.87 -13.87
N LEU A 43 -11.01 24.63 -13.40
CA LEU A 43 -11.44 24.23 -12.06
C LEU A 43 -10.49 24.67 -10.95
N LEU A 44 -9.35 25.26 -11.29
CA LEU A 44 -8.29 25.64 -10.35
C LEU A 44 -8.15 27.16 -10.15
N SER A 45 -8.80 27.99 -10.98
CA SER A 45 -8.72 29.47 -10.89
C SER A 45 -9.42 30.04 -9.66
N GLN A 46 -10.41 29.34 -9.12
CA GLN A 46 -11.04 29.67 -7.85
C GLN A 46 -10.20 29.04 -6.74
N SER A 47 -9.71 29.80 -5.75
CA SER A 47 -8.89 29.30 -4.63
C SER A 47 -9.52 28.06 -3.94
N ARG A 48 -9.20 26.84 -4.41
CA ARG A 48 -9.78 25.59 -3.93
C ARG A 48 -8.85 24.93 -2.92
N LYS A 49 -9.43 24.36 -1.87
CA LYS A 49 -8.76 23.31 -1.09
C LYS A 49 -8.88 22.00 -1.87
N ILE A 50 -7.75 21.52 -2.39
CA ILE A 50 -7.65 20.34 -3.25
C ILE A 50 -7.18 19.14 -2.43
N LEU A 51 -7.90 18.03 -2.55
CA LEU A 51 -7.46 16.72 -2.09
C LEU A 51 -7.20 15.80 -3.26
N ILE A 52 -6.09 15.09 -3.23
CA ILE A 52 -5.74 14.03 -4.18
C ILE A 52 -5.70 12.72 -3.39
N LEU A 53 -6.51 11.74 -3.80
CA LEU A 53 -6.48 10.39 -3.24
C LEU A 53 -5.72 9.45 -4.19
N ASN A 54 -4.82 8.66 -3.61
CA ASN A 54 -4.14 7.52 -4.24
C ASN A 54 -3.23 7.87 -5.44
N ASP A 55 -2.52 9.00 -5.36
CA ASP A 55 -1.51 9.37 -6.35
C ASP A 55 -0.27 8.47 -6.23
N SER A 56 -0.21 7.44 -7.07
CA SER A 56 0.73 6.33 -6.93
C SER A 56 2.21 6.72 -7.01
N PHE A 57 2.54 7.81 -7.69
CA PHE A 57 3.92 8.30 -7.81
C PHE A 57 4.02 9.84 -7.73
N GLY A 58 3.01 10.50 -7.17
CA GLY A 58 2.98 11.96 -7.07
C GLY A 58 2.84 12.69 -8.41
N ALA A 59 2.27 12.07 -9.45
CA ALA A 59 2.15 12.70 -10.76
C ALA A 59 1.15 13.88 -10.74
N LEU A 60 0.00 13.69 -10.09
CA LEU A 60 -1.00 14.74 -9.91
C LEU A 60 -0.50 15.79 -8.91
N GLY A 61 0.08 15.34 -7.79
CA GLY A 61 0.66 16.21 -6.78
C GLY A 61 1.75 17.13 -7.34
N THR A 62 2.67 16.59 -8.14
CA THR A 62 3.72 17.37 -8.79
C THR A 62 3.13 18.37 -9.79
N ALA A 63 2.19 17.95 -10.64
CA ALA A 63 1.59 18.83 -11.62
C ALA A 63 0.74 19.95 -11.01
N LEU A 64 0.19 19.73 -9.81
CA LEU A 64 -0.68 20.67 -9.11
C LEU A 64 0.01 21.37 -7.93
N ALA A 65 1.34 21.22 -7.77
CA ALA A 65 2.08 21.73 -6.61
C ALA A 65 1.89 23.23 -6.34
N LEU A 66 1.72 24.04 -7.40
CA LEU A 66 1.45 25.49 -7.28
C LEU A 66 0.12 25.82 -6.56
N PHE A 67 -0.78 24.85 -6.43
CA PHE A 67 -2.07 24.97 -5.75
C PHE A 67 -2.05 24.38 -4.33
N SER A 68 -0.88 23.98 -3.84
CA SER A 68 -0.67 23.41 -2.51
C SER A 68 -1.69 22.31 -2.13
N PRO A 69 -1.82 21.23 -2.94
CA PRO A 69 -2.79 20.19 -2.68
C PRO A 69 -2.42 19.36 -1.45
N VAL A 70 -3.42 18.74 -0.86
CA VAL A 70 -3.23 17.61 0.07
C VAL A 70 -3.24 16.33 -0.75
N SER A 71 -2.27 15.43 -0.54
CA SER A 71 -2.23 14.10 -1.13
C SER A 71 -2.37 13.06 -0.03
N GLN A 72 -3.35 12.19 -0.16
CA GLN A 72 -3.60 11.09 0.77
C GLN A 72 -3.50 9.75 0.07
N GLY A 73 -2.96 8.75 0.78
CA GLY A 73 -3.04 7.36 0.36
C GLY A 73 -2.52 6.41 1.43
N ASP A 74 -2.57 5.12 1.13
CA ASP A 74 -2.17 4.05 2.04
C ASP A 74 -0.80 3.43 1.67
N SER A 75 0.12 4.20 1.08
CA SER A 75 1.40 3.66 0.59
C SER A 75 2.54 4.61 0.88
N PHE A 76 3.44 4.18 1.75
CA PHE A 76 4.71 4.85 2.00
C PHE A 76 5.54 5.01 0.72
N ILE A 77 5.54 3.99 -0.14
CA ILE A 77 6.24 4.01 -1.43
C ILE A 77 5.72 5.12 -2.33
N ALA A 78 4.40 5.38 -2.34
CA ALA A 78 3.80 6.46 -3.09
C ALA A 78 4.18 7.84 -2.53
N GLU A 79 4.28 8.00 -1.21
CA GLU A 79 4.76 9.23 -0.59
C GLU A 79 6.21 9.55 -0.96
N GLU A 80 7.09 8.56 -0.83
CA GLU A 80 8.50 8.70 -1.21
C GLU A 80 8.64 9.01 -2.70
N ALA A 81 7.83 8.36 -3.54
CA ALA A 81 7.77 8.69 -4.97
C ALA A 81 7.38 10.15 -5.20
N ALA A 82 6.39 10.66 -4.48
CA ALA A 82 5.95 12.04 -4.60
C ALA A 82 7.05 13.03 -4.17
N ARG A 83 7.70 12.80 -3.01
CA ARG A 83 8.81 13.62 -2.53
C ARG A 83 9.98 13.64 -3.52
N VAL A 84 10.36 12.47 -4.03
CA VAL A 84 11.44 12.33 -5.03
C VAL A 84 11.10 13.05 -6.34
N ASN A 85 9.85 12.98 -6.80
CA ASN A 85 9.43 13.63 -8.03
C ASN A 85 9.27 15.15 -7.86
N LEU A 86 8.81 15.66 -6.72
CA LEU A 86 8.83 17.10 -6.40
C LEU A 86 10.26 17.64 -6.44
N SER A 87 11.18 17.00 -5.71
CA SER A 87 12.59 17.39 -5.66
C SER A 87 13.26 17.34 -7.04
N ALA A 88 12.97 16.31 -7.86
CA ALA A 88 13.49 16.19 -9.22
C ALA A 88 13.06 17.32 -10.17
N ASN A 89 11.99 18.05 -9.82
CA ASN A 89 11.47 19.19 -10.57
C ASN A 89 11.78 20.54 -9.91
N GLY A 90 12.67 20.57 -8.91
CA GLY A 90 13.03 21.79 -8.18
C GLY A 90 11.88 22.37 -7.34
N LEU A 91 10.85 21.57 -7.06
CA LEU A 91 9.72 21.98 -6.25
C LEU A 91 9.99 21.68 -4.77
N PRO A 92 9.56 22.56 -3.84
CA PRO A 92 9.61 22.27 -2.42
C PRO A 92 8.84 20.98 -2.09
N VAL A 93 9.39 20.15 -1.20
CA VAL A 93 8.74 18.88 -0.81
C VAL A 93 7.45 19.09 -0.02
N ASP A 94 7.27 20.26 0.58
CA ASP A 94 6.08 20.71 1.29
C ASP A 94 5.08 21.45 0.38
N ALA A 95 5.38 21.61 -0.91
CA ALA A 95 4.41 22.12 -1.89
C ALA A 95 3.20 21.19 -2.07
N VAL A 96 3.31 19.94 -1.61
CA VAL A 96 2.20 19.00 -1.46
C VAL A 96 2.18 18.53 -0.02
N THR A 97 1.07 18.75 0.69
CA THR A 97 0.91 18.20 2.03
C THR A 97 0.54 16.72 1.92
N ILE A 98 1.44 15.83 2.32
CA ILE A 98 1.20 14.38 2.28
C ILE A 98 0.64 13.94 3.63
N ILE A 99 -0.45 13.19 3.61
CA ILE A 99 -1.07 12.57 4.79
C ILE A 99 -1.33 11.08 4.53
N ASP A 100 -1.29 10.25 5.56
CA ASP A 100 -1.61 8.83 5.45
C ASP A 100 -3.13 8.57 5.45
N SER A 101 -3.53 7.35 5.09
CA SER A 101 -4.92 6.92 4.94
C SER A 101 -5.74 6.91 6.24
N LEU A 102 -5.09 6.96 7.40
CA LEU A 102 -5.72 6.89 8.72
C LEU A 102 -5.75 8.25 9.44
N GLN A 103 -4.97 9.22 8.97
CA GLN A 103 -4.97 10.58 9.48
C GLN A 103 -6.30 11.30 9.25
N THR A 104 -6.73 12.07 10.25
CA THR A 104 -7.95 12.88 10.15
C THR A 104 -7.70 14.14 9.32
N HIS A 105 -8.62 14.42 8.39
CA HIS A 105 -8.60 15.65 7.63
C HIS A 105 -8.83 16.88 8.52
N ARG A 106 -7.98 17.90 8.37
CA ARG A 106 -8.02 19.13 9.18
C ARG A 106 -8.78 20.28 8.50
N THR A 107 -9.18 20.10 7.24
CA THR A 107 -9.82 21.14 6.43
C THR A 107 -11.00 20.56 5.66
N ARG A 108 -11.88 21.45 5.16
CA ARG A 108 -12.88 21.06 4.16
C ARG A 108 -12.34 21.25 2.74
N TYR A 109 -12.71 20.36 1.84
CA TYR A 109 -12.25 20.37 0.44
C TYR A 109 -13.35 20.81 -0.52
N ASN A 110 -12.97 21.58 -1.55
CA ASN A 110 -13.88 22.02 -2.63
C ASN A 110 -13.62 21.29 -3.95
N LEU A 111 -12.49 20.56 -4.04
CA LEU A 111 -12.15 19.72 -5.17
C LEU A 111 -11.44 18.47 -4.66
N VAL A 112 -12.00 17.31 -4.98
CA VAL A 112 -11.42 16.01 -4.63
C VAL A 112 -11.12 15.26 -5.92
N LEU A 113 -9.87 14.85 -6.08
CA LEU A 113 -9.36 14.10 -7.20
C LEU A 113 -9.08 12.67 -6.73
N VAL A 114 -9.83 11.70 -7.25
CA VAL A 114 -9.76 10.31 -6.78
C VAL A 114 -9.14 9.43 -7.86
N ARG A 115 -7.93 8.93 -7.64
CA ARG A 115 -7.43 7.79 -8.43
C ARG A 115 -8.14 6.54 -7.94
N VAL A 116 -8.97 5.94 -8.80
CA VAL A 116 -9.72 4.73 -8.44
C VAL A 116 -8.74 3.62 -8.09
N THR A 117 -8.87 3.10 -6.87
CA THR A 117 -7.98 2.09 -6.32
C THR A 117 -8.24 0.70 -6.94
N LYS A 118 -7.35 -0.24 -6.66
CA LYS A 118 -7.52 -1.64 -7.09
C LYS A 118 -8.57 -2.38 -6.27
N THR A 119 -8.77 -1.97 -5.02
CA THR A 119 -9.65 -2.64 -4.04
C THR A 119 -10.81 -1.71 -3.71
N LEU A 120 -12.04 -2.18 -3.94
CA LEU A 120 -13.23 -1.38 -3.65
C LEU A 120 -13.32 -1.01 -2.15
N ALA A 121 -12.80 -1.88 -1.28
CA ALA A 121 -12.74 -1.67 0.15
C ALA A 121 -11.94 -0.43 0.57
N LEU A 122 -10.71 -0.28 0.07
CA LEU A 122 -9.89 0.90 0.35
C LEU A 122 -10.62 2.16 -0.11
N LEU A 123 -11.18 2.12 -1.33
CA LEU A 123 -11.93 3.26 -1.87
C LEU A 123 -13.13 3.60 -0.97
N GLU A 124 -13.90 2.60 -0.55
CA GLU A 124 -15.05 2.79 0.35
C GLU A 124 -14.65 3.44 1.67
N ASP A 125 -13.61 2.94 2.35
CA ASP A 125 -13.15 3.50 3.61
C ASP A 125 -12.67 4.96 3.46
N GLU A 126 -11.87 5.24 2.43
CA GLU A 126 -11.37 6.59 2.16
C GLU A 126 -12.51 7.57 1.85
N LEU A 127 -13.46 7.17 1.00
CA LEU A 127 -14.58 8.04 0.64
C LEU A 127 -15.53 8.27 1.84
N LEU A 128 -15.76 7.26 2.68
CA LEU A 128 -16.54 7.40 3.91
C LEU A 128 -15.86 8.33 4.92
N ARG A 129 -14.54 8.17 5.15
CA ARG A 129 -13.76 9.06 6.02
C ARG A 129 -13.73 10.49 5.49
N LEU A 130 -13.70 10.67 4.19
CA LEU A 130 -13.66 11.98 3.54
C LEU A 130 -15.00 12.72 3.57
N ARG A 131 -16.12 12.01 3.46
CA ARG A 131 -17.46 12.61 3.29
C ARG A 131 -17.83 13.71 4.31
N PRO A 132 -17.47 13.64 5.61
CA PRO A 132 -17.70 14.70 6.58
C PRO A 132 -16.85 15.97 6.37
N HIS A 133 -15.80 15.88 5.55
CA HIS A 133 -14.83 16.94 5.28
C HIS A 133 -15.01 17.56 3.88
N LEU A 134 -16.15 17.36 3.24
CA LEU A 134 -16.48 18.02 1.99
C LEU A 134 -17.17 19.37 2.25
N ALA A 135 -16.82 20.38 1.46
CA ALA A 135 -17.62 21.59 1.36
C ALA A 135 -18.89 21.32 0.54
N ASP A 136 -19.95 22.12 0.75
CA ASP A 136 -21.26 21.89 0.10
C ASP A 136 -21.17 21.99 -1.43
N ASN A 137 -20.27 22.82 -1.96
CA ASN A 137 -20.02 22.98 -3.39
C ASN A 137 -18.84 22.14 -3.91
N CYS A 138 -18.47 21.09 -3.17
CA CYS A 138 -17.34 20.25 -3.54
C CYS A 138 -17.60 19.51 -4.85
N ARG A 139 -16.60 19.50 -5.73
CA ARG A 139 -16.59 18.62 -6.91
C ARG A 139 -15.72 17.42 -6.65
N ILE A 140 -16.25 16.22 -6.86
CA ILE A 140 -15.49 14.97 -6.77
C ILE A 140 -15.29 14.44 -8.19
N ILE A 141 -14.03 14.24 -8.55
CA ILE A 141 -13.64 13.71 -9.86
C ILE A 141 -12.83 12.44 -9.67
N GLY A 142 -13.44 11.30 -9.97
CA GLY A 142 -12.75 10.02 -10.06
C GLY A 142 -12.04 9.87 -11.41
N CYS A 143 -10.90 9.19 -11.43
CA CYS A 143 -10.18 8.87 -12.66
C CYS A 143 -9.54 7.48 -12.58
N GLY A 144 -9.50 6.80 -13.73
CA GLY A 144 -8.88 5.49 -13.85
C GLY A 144 -8.89 5.00 -15.29
N MET A 145 -8.14 3.93 -15.54
CA MET A 145 -8.27 3.21 -16.80
C MET A 145 -9.64 2.55 -16.86
N VAL A 146 -10.25 2.44 -18.04
CA VAL A 146 -11.61 1.91 -18.24
C VAL A 146 -11.79 0.54 -17.57
N LYS A 147 -10.77 -0.31 -17.61
CA LYS A 147 -10.77 -1.64 -16.96
C LYS A 147 -10.82 -1.62 -15.42
N GLN A 148 -10.64 -0.44 -14.80
CA GLN A 148 -10.67 -0.24 -13.35
C GLN A 148 -11.98 0.42 -12.90
N ILE A 149 -12.71 1.06 -13.80
CA ILE A 149 -13.98 1.72 -13.49
C ILE A 149 -15.11 0.75 -13.80
N HIS A 150 -15.57 0.05 -12.76
CA HIS A 150 -16.67 -0.90 -12.84
C HIS A 150 -17.99 -0.27 -12.39
N SER A 151 -19.10 -0.95 -12.64
CA SER A 151 -20.41 -0.54 -12.13
C SER A 151 -20.44 -0.46 -10.59
N SER A 152 -19.68 -1.32 -9.90
CA SER A 152 -19.51 -1.25 -8.44
C SER A 152 -18.82 0.03 -7.98
N THR A 153 -17.83 0.53 -8.75
CA THR A 153 -17.17 1.81 -8.47
C THR A 153 -18.18 2.96 -8.54
N LEU A 154 -19.02 3.01 -9.59
CA LEU A 154 -20.03 4.05 -9.74
C LEU A 154 -21.07 3.99 -8.62
N LYS A 155 -21.59 2.80 -8.33
CA LYS A 155 -22.54 2.58 -7.23
C LYS A 155 -21.98 3.03 -5.89
N LEU A 156 -20.69 2.83 -5.63
CA LEU A 156 -20.03 3.27 -4.41
C LEU A 156 -19.97 4.81 -4.32
N PHE A 157 -19.61 5.50 -5.40
CA PHE A 157 -19.69 6.97 -5.45
C PHE A 157 -21.12 7.46 -5.23
N GLU A 158 -22.10 6.80 -5.85
CA GLU A 158 -23.53 7.12 -5.70
C GLU A 158 -24.02 6.93 -4.27
N SER A 159 -23.60 5.87 -3.60
CA SER A 159 -24.00 5.57 -2.23
C SER A 159 -23.34 6.44 -1.17
N ILE A 160 -22.26 7.16 -1.48
CA ILE A 160 -21.51 7.99 -0.52
C ILE A 160 -21.66 9.48 -0.81
N PHE A 161 -21.57 9.87 -2.08
CA PHE A 161 -21.66 11.27 -2.50
C PHE A 161 -23.00 11.57 -3.12
N GLY A 162 -23.39 10.85 -4.16
CA GLY A 162 -24.60 11.15 -4.92
C GLY A 162 -24.44 10.81 -6.40
N PRO A 163 -25.43 11.14 -7.24
CA PRO A 163 -25.51 10.70 -8.63
C PRO A 163 -24.21 10.88 -9.40
N THR A 164 -23.81 9.86 -10.16
CA THR A 164 -22.59 9.91 -10.97
C THR A 164 -22.86 10.21 -12.43
N ARG A 165 -21.92 10.92 -13.06
CA ARG A 165 -21.80 11.02 -14.52
C ARG A 165 -20.41 10.54 -14.93
N THR A 166 -20.25 10.09 -16.17
CA THR A 166 -18.92 9.67 -16.67
C THR A 166 -18.56 10.38 -17.96
N SER A 167 -17.25 10.54 -18.18
CA SER A 167 -16.73 11.05 -19.45
C SER A 167 -16.75 9.97 -20.54
N LEU A 168 -16.62 10.40 -21.80
CA LEU A 168 -16.15 9.53 -22.86
C LEU A 168 -14.76 8.99 -22.53
N ALA A 169 -14.45 7.79 -23.04
CA ALA A 169 -13.14 7.18 -22.86
C ALA A 169 -12.10 7.87 -23.75
N LYS A 170 -10.94 8.23 -23.19
CA LYS A 170 -9.81 8.83 -23.90
C LYS A 170 -8.54 8.05 -23.58
N LYS A 171 -7.84 7.52 -24.58
CA LYS A 171 -6.65 6.64 -24.39
C LYS A 171 -6.88 5.51 -23.36
N LYS A 172 -8.08 4.90 -23.39
CA LYS A 172 -8.53 3.88 -22.43
C LYS A 172 -8.64 4.37 -20.97
N ALA A 173 -8.63 5.67 -20.71
CA ALA A 173 -8.96 6.29 -19.42
C ALA A 173 -10.36 6.91 -19.45
N ARG A 174 -10.97 7.04 -18.27
CA ARG A 174 -12.30 7.63 -18.08
C ARG A 174 -12.36 8.38 -16.75
N LEU A 175 -13.19 9.41 -16.71
CA LEU A 175 -13.48 10.21 -15.51
C LEU A 175 -14.89 9.89 -14.98
N ILE A 176 -15.05 10.00 -13.66
CA ILE A 176 -16.30 9.91 -12.91
C ILE A 176 -16.51 11.28 -12.28
N PHE A 177 -17.72 11.83 -12.36
CA PHE A 177 -18.09 13.10 -11.76
C PHE A 177 -19.19 12.87 -10.74
N SER A 178 -19.05 13.44 -9.56
CA SER A 178 -20.06 13.41 -8.49
C SER A 178 -19.94 14.68 -7.63
N GLU A 179 -21.01 14.99 -6.92
CA GLU A 179 -21.13 16.12 -5.98
C GLU A 179 -21.83 15.60 -4.71
N PRO A 180 -21.54 16.16 -3.52
CA PRO A 180 -22.21 15.73 -2.30
C PRO A 180 -23.70 16.04 -2.33
N ASP A 181 -24.53 15.02 -2.21
CA ASP A 181 -25.96 15.13 -1.99
C ASP A 181 -26.22 15.30 -0.49
N ALA A 182 -26.82 16.43 -0.12
CA ALA A 182 -27.12 16.79 1.26
C ALA A 182 -28.19 15.89 1.91
N ILE A 183 -29.02 15.22 1.11
CA ILE A 183 -30.13 14.37 1.58
C ILE A 183 -29.63 12.94 1.85
N LEU A 184 -28.51 12.56 1.24
CA LEU A 184 -27.96 11.22 1.34
C LEU A 184 -27.39 10.95 2.74
N ARG A 185 -27.95 9.96 3.44
CA ARG A 185 -27.48 9.51 4.75
C ARG A 185 -26.27 8.57 4.58
N MET A 186 -25.20 8.86 5.30
CA MET A 186 -24.02 8.00 5.32
C MET A 186 -24.27 6.72 6.09
N SER A 187 -23.85 5.60 5.52
CA SER A 187 -23.67 4.36 6.28
C SER A 187 -22.40 4.46 7.13
N PRO A 188 -22.36 3.83 8.32
CA PRO A 188 -21.12 3.70 9.08
C PRO A 188 -20.08 2.90 8.29
N SER A 189 -18.80 3.21 8.49
CA SER A 189 -17.73 2.42 7.89
C SER A 189 -17.77 0.99 8.42
N PRO A 190 -17.71 -0.04 7.56
CA PRO A 190 -17.59 -1.43 7.99
C PRO A 190 -16.17 -1.77 8.46
N TYR A 191 -15.24 -0.81 8.46
CA TYR A 191 -13.82 -1.02 8.77
C TYR A 191 -13.43 -0.46 10.14
N PRO A 192 -12.53 -1.15 10.87
CA PRO A 192 -11.89 -2.42 10.50
C PRO A 192 -12.84 -3.63 10.65
N VAL A 193 -12.61 -4.69 9.84
CA VAL A 193 -13.29 -5.98 9.99
C VAL A 193 -12.46 -6.91 10.88
N SER A 194 -13.11 -7.82 11.60
CA SER A 194 -12.41 -8.78 12.44
C SER A 194 -12.92 -10.20 12.24
N TYR A 195 -12.02 -11.19 12.33
CA TYR A 195 -12.37 -12.60 12.34
C TYR A 195 -11.43 -13.40 13.27
N GLN A 196 -11.90 -14.52 13.79
CA GLN A 196 -11.08 -15.40 14.62
C GLN A 196 -10.14 -16.24 13.74
N LEU A 197 -8.86 -16.29 14.10
CA LEU A 197 -7.90 -17.18 13.46
C LEU A 197 -8.22 -18.63 13.81
N GLU A 198 -8.38 -19.46 12.77
CA GLU A 198 -8.66 -20.90 12.86
C GLU A 198 -7.75 -21.60 13.89
N ASP A 199 -8.33 -22.49 14.69
CA ASP A 199 -7.63 -23.30 15.70
C ASP A 199 -6.83 -22.48 16.74
N SER A 200 -7.19 -21.22 16.95
CA SER A 200 -6.54 -20.33 17.91
C SER A 200 -7.53 -19.44 18.67
N LYS A 201 -7.04 -18.81 19.74
CA LYS A 201 -7.78 -17.78 20.49
C LYS A 201 -7.65 -16.37 19.90
N PHE A 202 -6.85 -16.20 18.85
CA PHE A 202 -6.50 -14.87 18.36
C PHE A 202 -7.57 -14.30 17.42
N GLN A 203 -7.87 -13.02 17.60
CA GLN A 203 -8.70 -12.24 16.70
C GLN A 203 -7.81 -11.42 15.78
N LEU A 204 -8.02 -11.53 14.46
CA LEU A 204 -7.31 -10.75 13.46
C LEU A 204 -8.17 -9.53 13.07
N ILE A 205 -7.57 -8.34 13.10
CA ILE A 205 -8.24 -7.06 12.84
C ILE A 205 -7.68 -6.46 11.55
N ASN A 206 -8.55 -6.17 10.59
CA ASN A 206 -8.17 -5.83 9.21
C ASN A 206 -8.80 -4.50 8.78
N HIS A 207 -7.96 -3.50 8.50
CA HIS A 207 -8.34 -2.29 7.80
C HIS A 207 -8.59 -2.57 6.31
N ALA A 208 -9.15 -1.59 5.62
CA ALA A 208 -9.79 -1.78 4.33
C ALA A 208 -8.85 -2.27 3.21
N ASN A 209 -7.56 -1.92 3.28
CA ASN A 209 -6.56 -2.27 2.27
C ASN A 209 -5.67 -3.48 2.62
N VAL A 210 -5.97 -4.18 3.72
CA VAL A 210 -5.14 -5.30 4.17
C VAL A 210 -5.35 -6.54 3.29
N PHE A 211 -4.25 -7.22 2.95
CA PHE A 211 -4.29 -8.44 2.16
C PHE A 211 -5.06 -9.56 2.87
N SER A 212 -5.89 -10.28 2.11
CA SER A 212 -6.70 -11.40 2.63
C SER A 212 -7.55 -11.04 3.86
N ARG A 213 -8.09 -9.82 3.89
CA ARG A 213 -8.85 -9.24 5.01
C ARG A 213 -9.99 -10.09 5.59
N ASP A 214 -10.61 -10.97 4.78
CA ASP A 214 -11.82 -11.71 5.17
C ASP A 214 -11.51 -13.13 5.67
N ARG A 215 -10.30 -13.67 5.41
CA ARG A 215 -9.89 -15.03 5.81
C ARG A 215 -8.39 -15.22 5.70
N LEU A 216 -7.84 -16.17 6.45
CA LEU A 216 -6.41 -16.51 6.36
C LEU A 216 -6.01 -16.98 4.94
N ASP A 217 -4.94 -16.41 4.41
CA ASP A 217 -4.34 -16.86 3.14
C ASP A 217 -3.74 -18.27 3.29
N ILE A 218 -3.93 -19.10 2.27
CA ILE A 218 -3.49 -20.50 2.28
C ILE A 218 -1.96 -20.61 2.34
N GLY A 219 -1.24 -19.70 1.66
CA GLY A 219 0.22 -19.64 1.73
C GLY A 219 0.68 -19.29 3.14
N THR A 220 0.08 -18.27 3.73
CA THR A 220 0.33 -17.85 5.12
C THR A 220 0.08 -19.00 6.09
N ARG A 221 -1.03 -19.73 5.98
CA ARG A 221 -1.32 -20.90 6.83
C ARG A 221 -0.19 -21.93 6.81
N LEU A 222 0.39 -22.20 5.63
CA LEU A 222 1.54 -23.10 5.51
C LEU A 222 2.79 -22.53 6.20
N LEU A 223 3.06 -21.23 6.06
CA LEU A 223 4.18 -20.59 6.74
C LEU A 223 4.06 -20.69 8.26
N LEU A 224 2.87 -20.44 8.83
CA LEU A 224 2.63 -20.46 10.27
C LEU A 224 3.02 -21.79 10.91
N GLN A 225 2.81 -22.91 10.23
CA GLN A 225 3.19 -24.25 10.74
C GLN A 225 4.71 -24.39 10.93
N HIS A 226 5.48 -23.64 10.15
CA HIS A 226 6.93 -23.74 10.09
C HIS A 226 7.63 -22.48 10.62
N ILE A 227 7.08 -21.74 11.58
CA ILE A 227 7.82 -20.66 12.26
C ILE A 227 8.72 -21.27 13.36
N PRO A 228 10.04 -20.96 13.42
CA PRO A 228 10.91 -21.42 14.50
C PRO A 228 10.44 -20.99 15.89
N ALA A 229 10.78 -21.79 16.91
CA ALA A 229 10.47 -21.51 18.30
C ALA A 229 11.75 -21.52 19.15
N GLN A 230 11.78 -20.63 20.15
CA GLN A 230 12.83 -20.45 21.16
C GLN A 230 14.21 -20.05 20.61
N GLY A 231 15.00 -19.34 21.43
CA GLY A 231 16.39 -18.97 21.12
C GLY A 231 16.58 -17.82 20.13
N LEU A 232 15.51 -17.16 19.70
CA LEU A 232 15.55 -15.95 18.87
C LEU A 232 15.30 -14.71 19.74
N SER A 233 16.01 -13.61 19.44
CA SER A 233 15.85 -12.34 20.15
C SER A 233 15.22 -11.26 19.27
N GLU A 234 15.54 -11.23 17.97
CA GLU A 234 15.08 -10.20 17.03
C GLU A 234 14.43 -10.86 15.80
N ILE A 235 13.10 -10.74 15.69
CA ILE A 235 12.31 -11.34 14.61
C ILE A 235 11.60 -10.25 13.82
N VAL A 236 11.67 -10.30 12.49
CA VAL A 236 11.01 -9.35 11.60
C VAL A 236 9.93 -10.05 10.78
N ASP A 237 8.70 -9.54 10.85
CA ASP A 237 7.59 -9.86 9.94
C ASP A 237 7.57 -8.82 8.81
N LEU A 238 8.14 -9.20 7.66
CA LEU A 238 8.34 -8.34 6.50
C LEU A 238 7.18 -8.45 5.50
N GLY A 239 6.45 -7.35 5.34
CA GLY A 239 5.15 -7.34 4.67
C GLY A 239 4.08 -7.90 5.60
N CYS A 240 3.98 -7.35 6.81
CA CYS A 240 3.25 -7.97 7.90
C CYS A 240 1.74 -8.09 7.66
N GLY A 241 1.14 -7.27 6.79
CA GLY A 241 -0.31 -7.28 6.59
C GLY A 241 -1.05 -7.07 7.92
N ASN A 242 -1.93 -7.98 8.31
CA ASN A 242 -2.61 -7.94 9.61
C ASN A 242 -1.76 -8.44 10.80
N GLY A 243 -0.49 -8.77 10.59
CA GLY A 243 0.44 -9.18 11.63
C GLY A 243 0.29 -10.63 12.09
N VAL A 244 -0.51 -11.48 11.42
CA VAL A 244 -0.68 -12.88 11.86
C VAL A 244 0.63 -13.67 11.91
N VAL A 245 1.56 -13.41 11.00
CA VAL A 245 2.86 -14.11 10.96
C VAL A 245 3.72 -13.71 12.16
N GLY A 246 3.87 -12.40 12.40
CA GLY A 246 4.57 -11.89 13.58
C GLY A 246 3.89 -12.26 14.89
N LEU A 247 2.55 -12.34 14.93
CA LEU A 247 1.79 -12.76 16.11
C LEU A 247 2.11 -14.20 16.52
N ILE A 248 2.08 -15.13 15.57
CA ILE A 248 2.44 -16.54 15.85
C ILE A 248 3.94 -16.66 16.17
N ALA A 249 4.80 -15.85 15.56
CA ALA A 249 6.20 -15.79 15.94
C ALA A 249 6.39 -15.30 17.40
N ALA A 250 5.61 -14.31 17.82
CA ALA A 250 5.60 -13.79 19.18
C ALA A 250 5.18 -14.87 20.20
N GLU A 251 4.08 -15.59 19.92
CA GLU A 251 3.59 -16.68 20.75
C GLU A 251 4.64 -17.79 20.94
N ARG A 252 5.35 -18.15 19.87
CA ARG A 252 6.40 -19.20 19.89
C ARG A 252 7.71 -18.73 20.51
N ASN A 253 7.93 -17.42 20.61
CA ASN A 253 9.16 -16.82 21.10
C ASN A 253 8.84 -15.72 22.12
N PRO A 254 8.39 -16.07 23.35
CA PRO A 254 7.89 -15.08 24.33
C PRO A 254 8.89 -13.99 24.73
N ASN A 255 10.19 -14.24 24.57
CA ASN A 255 11.27 -13.31 24.92
C ASN A 255 11.82 -12.53 23.72
N ALA A 256 11.31 -12.75 22.51
CA ALA A 256 11.78 -12.06 21.31
C ALA A 256 11.10 -10.69 21.15
N THR A 257 11.87 -9.73 20.65
CA THR A 257 11.34 -8.50 20.05
C THR A 257 10.83 -8.81 18.65
N ILE A 258 9.58 -8.41 18.37
CA ILE A 258 8.95 -8.63 17.07
C ILE A 258 8.78 -7.29 16.33
N HIS A 259 9.31 -7.21 15.12
CA HIS A 259 9.20 -6.05 14.24
C HIS A 259 8.17 -6.33 13.16
N PHE A 260 7.08 -5.58 13.16
CA PHE A 260 6.04 -5.62 12.13
C PHE A 260 6.30 -4.51 11.12
N VAL A 261 6.59 -4.89 9.87
CA VAL A 261 7.00 -3.94 8.83
C VAL A 261 6.15 -4.08 7.60
N ASP A 262 5.57 -2.99 7.12
CA ASP A 262 4.79 -2.94 5.88
C ASP A 262 4.92 -1.57 5.19
N GLU A 263 4.62 -1.48 3.90
CA GLU A 263 4.52 -0.18 3.24
C GLU A 263 3.16 0.50 3.46
N SER A 264 2.16 -0.29 3.86
CA SER A 264 0.78 0.16 4.08
C SER A 264 0.58 0.61 5.52
N TYR A 265 0.05 1.81 5.69
CA TYR A 265 -0.34 2.34 6.99
C TYR A 265 -1.48 1.51 7.61
N MET A 266 -2.47 1.13 6.79
CA MET A 266 -3.55 0.24 7.20
C MET A 266 -3.06 -1.15 7.62
N ALA A 267 -2.04 -1.72 6.96
CA ALA A 267 -1.43 -2.98 7.38
C ALA A 267 -0.77 -2.85 8.75
N VAL A 268 0.11 -1.86 8.94
CA VAL A 268 0.78 -1.67 10.23
C VAL A 268 -0.23 -1.37 11.36
N ALA A 269 -1.27 -0.58 11.10
CA ALA A 269 -2.35 -0.36 12.06
C ALA A 269 -3.12 -1.64 12.39
N SER A 270 -3.36 -2.50 11.41
CA SER A 270 -3.98 -3.81 11.60
C SER A 270 -3.12 -4.79 12.39
N ALA A 271 -1.82 -4.85 12.10
CA ALA A 271 -0.87 -5.64 12.87
C ALA A 271 -0.83 -5.19 14.33
N LYS A 272 -0.83 -3.88 14.56
CA LYS A 272 -0.89 -3.29 15.90
C LYS A 272 -2.16 -3.68 16.65
N ALA A 273 -3.33 -3.45 16.05
CA ALA A 273 -4.61 -3.79 16.67
C ALA A 273 -4.73 -5.29 16.96
N THR A 274 -4.27 -6.14 16.03
CA THR A 274 -4.25 -7.60 16.19
C THR A 274 -3.35 -8.03 17.34
N PHE A 275 -2.14 -7.47 17.44
CA PHE A 275 -1.21 -7.80 18.51
C PHE A 275 -1.75 -7.35 19.87
N GLU A 276 -2.28 -6.13 19.96
CA GLU A 276 -2.88 -5.60 21.20
C GLU A 276 -4.06 -6.46 21.67
N ALA A 277 -4.92 -6.92 20.75
CA ALA A 277 -6.05 -7.80 21.07
C ALA A 277 -5.63 -9.21 21.51
N SER A 278 -4.38 -9.63 21.22
CA SER A 278 -3.90 -10.98 21.54
C SER A 278 -3.56 -11.21 23.02
N GLY A 279 -3.27 -10.13 23.75
CA GLY A 279 -2.79 -10.17 25.13
C GLY A 279 -1.34 -10.66 25.31
N LEU A 280 -0.59 -10.89 24.22
CA LEU A 280 0.84 -11.22 24.30
C LEU A 280 1.67 -10.05 24.85
N GLN A 281 2.78 -10.37 25.52
CA GLN A 281 3.60 -9.41 26.25
C GLN A 281 4.99 -9.20 25.63
N ASN A 282 5.20 -9.67 24.40
CA ASN A 282 6.46 -9.45 23.69
C ASN A 282 6.75 -7.95 23.52
N SER A 283 8.04 -7.60 23.48
CA SER A 283 8.45 -6.29 22.96
C SER A 283 8.13 -6.23 21.47
N VAL A 284 7.51 -5.15 21.01
CA VAL A 284 7.09 -5.00 19.61
C VAL A 284 7.43 -3.64 19.03
N VAL A 285 7.78 -3.63 17.75
CA VAL A 285 8.02 -2.43 16.96
C VAL A 285 7.15 -2.47 15.71
N PHE A 286 6.39 -1.40 15.47
CA PHE A 286 5.54 -1.24 14.29
C PHE A 286 6.15 -0.19 13.38
N LYS A 287 6.43 -0.54 12.12
CA LYS A 287 7.11 0.35 11.19
C LYS A 287 6.46 0.35 9.81
N VAL A 288 6.06 1.55 9.39
CA VAL A 288 5.71 1.81 7.99
C VAL A 288 6.98 2.18 7.23
N GLY A 289 7.29 1.53 6.11
CA GLY A 289 8.50 1.83 5.35
C GLY A 289 8.71 1.01 4.07
N ASP A 290 9.76 1.36 3.32
CA ASP A 290 10.21 0.58 2.16
C ASP A 290 10.98 -0.67 2.63
N ALA A 291 10.23 -1.74 2.89
CA ALA A 291 10.75 -3.01 3.37
C ALA A 291 11.73 -2.78 4.55
N LEU A 292 12.98 -3.22 4.48
CA LEU A 292 13.97 -3.11 5.56
C LEU A 292 15.02 -2.01 5.33
N SER A 293 14.68 -0.96 4.56
CA SER A 293 15.63 0.11 4.20
C SER A 293 16.23 0.82 5.42
N ASP A 294 15.45 0.96 6.49
CA ASP A 294 15.83 1.69 7.70
C ASP A 294 16.23 0.78 8.87
N PHE A 295 16.58 -0.49 8.58
CA PHE A 295 17.08 -1.43 9.58
C PHE A 295 18.60 -1.44 9.57
N ALA A 296 19.19 -1.46 10.76
CA ALA A 296 20.63 -1.61 10.88
C ALA A 296 21.07 -3.02 10.40
N PRO A 297 22.20 -3.14 9.69
CA PRO A 297 22.75 -4.44 9.31
C PRO A 297 23.02 -5.33 10.54
N GLU A 298 22.93 -6.64 10.37
CA GLU A 298 23.33 -7.64 11.38
C GLU A 298 22.59 -7.50 12.73
N THR A 299 21.30 -7.22 12.66
CA THR A 299 20.44 -7.04 13.84
C THR A 299 19.37 -8.11 14.00
N ALA A 300 18.87 -8.69 12.91
CA ALA A 300 17.78 -9.69 12.96
C ALA A 300 18.32 -11.13 13.04
N ASP A 301 17.68 -11.98 13.86
CA ASP A 301 17.93 -13.43 13.88
C ASP A 301 17.08 -14.14 12.83
N LEU A 302 15.85 -13.67 12.64
CA LEU A 302 14.86 -14.27 11.74
C LEU A 302 14.10 -13.16 10.98
N VAL A 303 14.00 -13.32 9.66
CA VAL A 303 13.05 -12.56 8.83
C VAL A 303 12.01 -13.54 8.27
N LEU A 304 10.74 -13.31 8.58
CA LEU A 304 9.59 -14.01 8.03
C LEU A 304 8.99 -13.14 6.93
N CYS A 305 8.59 -13.73 5.80
CA CYS A 305 7.98 -12.94 4.72
C CYS A 305 7.05 -13.79 3.83
N ASN A 306 5.86 -13.25 3.56
CA ASN A 306 4.98 -13.69 2.48
C ASN A 306 4.94 -12.60 1.40
N PRO A 307 5.86 -12.61 0.41
CA PRO A 307 5.98 -11.50 -0.54
C PRO A 307 4.71 -11.32 -1.36
N PRO A 308 4.33 -10.08 -1.71
CA PRO A 308 3.11 -9.83 -2.47
C PRO A 308 3.16 -10.53 -3.84
N PHE A 309 2.06 -11.20 -4.19
CA PHE A 309 1.87 -11.79 -5.50
C PHE A 309 0.98 -10.91 -6.36
N HIS A 310 1.49 -10.47 -7.51
CA HIS A 310 0.68 -9.78 -8.52
C HIS A 310 0.60 -10.62 -9.79
N GLN A 311 -0.60 -10.66 -10.40
CA GLN A 311 -0.81 -11.25 -11.73
C GLN A 311 0.05 -10.58 -12.82
N GLN A 312 0.54 -9.35 -12.55
CA GLN A 312 1.64 -8.75 -13.30
C GLN A 312 2.98 -9.28 -12.76
N GLN A 313 3.32 -10.52 -13.15
CA GLN A 313 4.46 -11.28 -12.61
C GLN A 313 5.74 -10.45 -12.44
N VAL A 314 6.03 -9.57 -13.39
CA VAL A 314 7.22 -8.70 -13.38
C VAL A 314 7.29 -7.78 -12.16
N VAL A 315 6.18 -7.14 -11.75
CA VAL A 315 6.20 -6.18 -10.63
C VAL A 315 6.40 -6.90 -9.29
N GLY A 316 5.67 -8.00 -9.06
CA GLY A 316 5.80 -8.81 -7.84
C GLY A 316 7.21 -9.42 -7.72
N ASP A 317 7.77 -9.85 -8.85
CA ASP A 317 9.12 -10.41 -8.88
C ASP A 317 10.19 -9.42 -8.38
N PHE A 318 10.08 -8.15 -8.78
CA PHE A 318 10.99 -7.10 -8.31
C PHE A 318 10.82 -6.76 -6.82
N ILE A 319 9.58 -6.76 -6.32
CA ILE A 319 9.31 -6.48 -4.89
C ILE A 319 9.94 -7.59 -4.03
N ALA A 320 9.69 -8.86 -4.37
CA ALA A 320 10.29 -9.99 -3.67
C ALA A 320 11.83 -9.94 -3.71
N TRP A 321 12.43 -9.60 -4.86
CA TRP A 321 13.88 -9.44 -4.96
C TRP A 321 14.40 -8.33 -4.04
N HIS A 322 13.73 -7.17 -4.02
CA HIS A 322 14.09 -6.04 -3.16
C HIS A 322 14.04 -6.44 -1.68
N MET A 323 12.93 -7.02 -1.24
CA MET A 323 12.74 -7.56 0.12
C MET A 323 13.85 -8.54 0.52
N PHE A 324 14.14 -9.54 -0.33
CA PHE A 324 15.17 -10.54 -0.04
C PHE A 324 16.57 -9.93 0.02
N SER A 325 16.86 -8.97 -0.87
CA SER A 325 18.17 -8.31 -0.90
C SER A 325 18.45 -7.48 0.35
N GLN A 326 17.41 -6.92 0.98
CA GLN A 326 17.53 -6.21 2.24
C GLN A 326 17.56 -7.16 3.43
N ALA A 327 16.77 -8.25 3.40
CA ALA A 327 16.81 -9.29 4.43
C ALA A 327 18.22 -9.85 4.63
N VAL A 328 18.96 -10.15 3.55
CA VAL A 328 20.37 -10.61 3.65
C VAL A 328 21.26 -9.62 4.41
N LYS A 329 21.04 -8.32 4.26
CA LYS A 329 21.87 -7.28 4.90
C LYS A 329 21.56 -7.18 6.39
N VAL A 330 20.28 -7.21 6.74
CA VAL A 330 19.77 -7.01 8.11
C VAL A 330 19.96 -8.23 9.00
N LEU A 331 19.95 -9.44 8.43
CA LEU A 331 20.18 -10.67 9.18
C LEU A 331 21.60 -10.69 9.79
N LYS A 332 21.72 -11.20 11.02
CA LYS A 332 22.99 -11.60 11.64
C LYS A 332 23.60 -12.77 10.88
N ARG A 333 24.90 -12.98 11.03
CA ARG A 333 25.54 -14.23 10.59
C ARG A 333 24.89 -15.42 11.32
N GLY A 334 24.47 -16.42 10.56
CA GLY A 334 23.66 -17.55 11.07
C GLY A 334 22.15 -17.28 11.12
N GLY A 335 21.71 -16.03 10.96
CA GLY A 335 20.30 -15.67 10.88
C GLY A 335 19.65 -16.16 9.58
N GLU A 336 18.33 -16.33 9.60
CA GLU A 336 17.59 -16.93 8.49
C GLU A 336 16.46 -16.06 7.93
N LEU A 337 16.29 -16.12 6.62
CA LEU A 337 15.10 -15.67 5.92
C LEU A 337 14.21 -16.90 5.67
N ARG A 338 12.96 -16.85 6.13
CA ARG A 338 11.95 -17.89 5.88
C ARG A 338 10.76 -17.29 5.14
N ILE A 339 10.51 -17.80 3.94
CA ILE A 339 9.49 -17.26 3.04
C ILE A 339 8.48 -18.32 2.66
N VAL A 340 7.27 -17.87 2.32
CA VAL A 340 6.32 -18.66 1.53
C VAL A 340 6.07 -18.00 0.19
N GLY A 341 5.90 -18.81 -0.85
CA GLY A 341 5.57 -18.29 -2.18
C GLY A 341 4.89 -19.33 -3.06
N ASN A 342 4.24 -18.86 -4.13
CA ASN A 342 3.71 -19.76 -5.14
C ASN A 342 4.86 -20.52 -5.84
N ARG A 343 4.70 -21.82 -6.07
CA ARG A 343 5.76 -22.67 -6.66
C ARG A 343 6.32 -22.13 -7.99
N HIS A 344 5.46 -21.55 -8.83
CA HIS A 344 5.83 -21.03 -10.16
C HIS A 344 6.68 -19.75 -10.13
N LEU A 345 6.86 -19.11 -8.97
CA LEU A 345 7.66 -17.87 -8.83
C LEU A 345 9.17 -18.13 -8.71
N ASN A 346 9.60 -19.40 -8.60
CA ASN A 346 11.00 -19.81 -8.61
C ASN A 346 11.90 -19.06 -7.59
N TYR A 347 11.37 -18.71 -6.42
CA TYR A 347 12.11 -17.99 -5.37
C TYR A 347 13.38 -18.70 -4.90
N HIS A 348 13.46 -20.03 -5.02
CA HIS A 348 14.67 -20.81 -4.73
C HIS A 348 15.90 -20.28 -5.49
N SER A 349 15.74 -19.89 -6.75
CA SER A 349 16.84 -19.37 -7.58
C SER A 349 17.32 -18.01 -7.09
N LYS A 350 16.39 -17.15 -6.64
CA LYS A 350 16.72 -15.84 -6.06
C LYS A 350 17.44 -15.96 -4.74
N LEU A 351 16.91 -16.81 -3.84
CA LEU A 351 17.51 -17.08 -2.55
C LEU A 351 18.92 -17.68 -2.71
N LYS A 352 19.10 -18.65 -3.60
CA LYS A 352 20.42 -19.21 -3.90
C LYS A 352 21.41 -18.16 -4.41
N ARG A 353 20.96 -17.23 -5.25
CA ARG A 353 21.80 -16.12 -5.75
C ARG A 353 22.19 -15.12 -4.65
N LEU A 354 21.29 -14.87 -3.69
CA LEU A 354 21.47 -13.86 -2.64
C LEU A 354 22.21 -14.40 -1.40
N PHE A 355 21.88 -15.61 -0.96
CA PHE A 355 22.41 -16.24 0.27
C PHE A 355 23.46 -17.32 -0.02
N GLY A 356 23.62 -17.76 -1.26
CA GLY A 356 24.46 -18.90 -1.63
C GLY A 356 23.88 -20.27 -1.21
N ASN A 357 22.74 -20.28 -0.53
CA ASN A 357 22.05 -21.49 -0.06
C ASN A 357 20.54 -21.28 -0.04
N VAL A 358 19.79 -22.38 -0.11
CA VAL A 358 18.35 -22.42 0.08
C VAL A 358 17.93 -23.85 0.42
N GLU A 359 16.98 -23.98 1.33
CA GLU A 359 16.40 -25.24 1.77
C GLU A 359 14.88 -25.17 1.61
N GLN A 360 14.27 -26.24 1.12
CA GLN A 360 12.81 -26.38 1.10
C GLN A 360 12.35 -27.04 2.40
N ILE A 361 11.68 -26.29 3.26
CA ILE A 361 11.19 -26.76 4.56
C ILE A 361 9.90 -27.57 4.39
N SER A 362 9.02 -27.09 3.52
CA SER A 362 7.71 -27.70 3.29
C SER A 362 7.12 -27.24 1.96
N ALA A 363 6.15 -27.98 1.44
CA ALA A 363 5.42 -27.58 0.26
C ALA A 363 4.05 -28.27 0.20
N ASN A 364 3.09 -27.59 -0.42
CA ASN A 364 1.83 -28.18 -0.87
C ASN A 364 1.72 -28.00 -2.41
N PRO A 365 0.62 -28.41 -3.08
CA PRO A 365 0.51 -28.30 -4.54
C PRO A 365 0.69 -26.88 -5.10
N LYS A 366 0.37 -25.84 -4.31
CA LYS A 366 0.38 -24.44 -4.76
C LYS A 366 1.55 -23.63 -4.21
N PHE A 367 1.96 -23.88 -2.97
CA PHE A 367 2.90 -23.08 -2.20
C PHE A 367 4.11 -23.88 -1.75
N VAL A 368 5.22 -23.18 -1.53
CA VAL A 368 6.46 -23.72 -0.97
C VAL A 368 6.97 -22.80 0.14
N VAL A 369 7.42 -23.39 1.24
CA VAL A 369 8.15 -22.69 2.31
C VAL A 369 9.64 -22.93 2.12
N LEU A 370 10.39 -21.85 1.96
CA LEU A 370 11.83 -21.86 1.73
C LEU A 370 12.56 -21.17 2.88
N ARG A 371 13.74 -21.68 3.20
CA ARG A 371 14.67 -21.14 4.18
C ARG A 371 16.00 -20.82 3.53
N ALA A 372 16.60 -19.69 3.87
CA ALA A 372 17.95 -19.32 3.46
C ALA A 372 18.70 -18.68 4.63
N VAL A 373 19.96 -19.06 4.85
CA VAL A 373 20.76 -18.64 6.00
C VAL A 373 21.88 -17.69 5.58
N LYS A 374 22.10 -16.60 6.30
CA LYS A 374 23.25 -15.70 6.07
C LYS A 374 24.53 -16.37 6.60
N ARG A 375 25.52 -16.56 5.73
CA ARG A 375 26.76 -17.31 6.02
C ARG A 375 27.89 -16.45 6.56
#